data_AF-A0A1Y4UW02-F1
#
_entry.id   AF-A0A1Y4UW02-F1
#
_cell.length_a   1.000
_cell.length_b   1.000
_cell.length_c   1.000
_cell.angle_alpha   90.00
_cell.angle_beta   90.00
_cell.angle_gamma   90.00
#
_symmetry.space_group_name_H-M   'P 1'
#
loop_
_entity.id
_entity.type
_entity.pdbx_description
1 polymer ?
#
loop_
_entity_poly.entity_id
_entity_poly.type
_entity_poly.pdbx_seq_one_letter_code
_entity_poly.pdbx_strand_id
1 'polypeptide(L)'
;MKRKMLLFMFCCSLVLCFSSVFYVKADEMEQIVDVEYLEDGTYFETILEEIPSTARSTTKSGSKTVNYKNGKGKLLWSVTVHGKFTYNGKKSSCTKATVSTTCPSKTWKIASSSAKKNGADAIGTATAKQYVDGVFSQSKTKTVTLHCSASGKLS
;
A
#
# COMPACT_ATOMS: atom_id res chain seq x y z
N MET A 1 -39.16 29.17 -41.27
CA MET A 1 -37.76 29.31 -40.78
C MET A 1 -37.63 29.16 -39.25
N LYS A 2 -38.63 29.54 -38.44
CA LYS A 2 -38.56 29.51 -36.96
C LYS A 2 -38.51 28.10 -36.31
N ARG A 3 -39.13 27.06 -36.89
CA ARG A 3 -39.11 25.67 -36.34
C ARG A 3 -37.76 24.96 -36.46
N LYS A 4 -36.94 25.27 -37.49
CA LYS A 4 -35.60 24.70 -37.67
C LYS A 4 -34.57 25.35 -36.73
N MET A 5 -34.78 26.61 -36.36
CA MET A 5 -33.94 27.35 -35.40
C MET A 5 -34.13 26.86 -33.96
N LEU A 6 -35.36 26.46 -33.58
CA LEU A 6 -35.63 25.82 -32.27
C LEU A 6 -35.01 24.43 -32.13
N LEU A 7 -34.97 23.63 -33.21
CA LEU A 7 -34.36 22.30 -33.20
C LEU A 7 -32.83 22.35 -33.08
N PHE A 8 -32.20 23.35 -33.70
CA PHE A 8 -30.74 23.54 -33.63
C PHE A 8 -30.30 24.06 -32.25
N MET A 9 -31.10 24.94 -31.63
CA MET A 9 -30.84 25.51 -30.30
C MET A 9 -31.03 24.48 -29.17
N PHE A 10 -31.92 23.49 -29.36
CA PHE A 10 -32.11 22.36 -28.43
C PHE A 10 -31.00 21.29 -28.55
N CYS A 11 -30.39 21.13 -29.73
CA CYS A 11 -29.25 20.22 -29.90
C CYS A 11 -27.94 20.80 -29.33
N CYS A 12 -27.73 22.11 -29.36
CA CYS A 12 -26.53 22.73 -28.78
C CYS A 12 -26.51 22.70 -27.24
N SER A 13 -27.67 22.64 -26.58
CA SER A 13 -27.75 22.53 -25.11
C SER A 13 -27.49 21.12 -24.57
N LEU A 14 -27.74 20.07 -25.37
CA LEU A 14 -27.43 18.69 -24.99
C LEU A 14 -25.93 18.36 -25.05
N VAL A 15 -25.16 19.07 -25.88
CA VAL A 15 -23.72 18.79 -26.11
C VAL A 15 -22.84 19.40 -25.02
N LEU A 16 -23.29 20.45 -24.33
CA LEU A 16 -22.53 21.10 -23.25
C LEU A 16 -22.58 20.36 -21.90
N CYS A 17 -23.36 19.29 -21.78
CA CYS A 17 -23.46 18.49 -20.55
C CYS A 17 -22.46 17.32 -20.45
N PHE A 18 -21.62 17.09 -21.47
CA PHE A 18 -20.74 15.92 -21.53
C PHE A 18 -19.27 16.17 -21.17
N SER A 19 -18.88 17.39 -20.81
CA SER A 19 -17.47 17.71 -20.51
C SER A 19 -17.26 18.13 -19.07
N SER A 20 -17.33 17.17 -18.16
CA SER A 20 -16.50 17.16 -16.93
C SER A 20 -16.69 15.84 -16.20
N VAL A 21 -16.13 14.76 -16.74
CA VAL A 21 -15.83 13.60 -15.92
C VAL A 21 -14.69 14.02 -14.99
N PHE A 22 -15.05 14.53 -13.82
CA PHE A 22 -14.08 14.77 -12.75
C PHE A 22 -13.53 13.40 -12.34
N TYR A 23 -12.29 13.11 -12.74
CA TYR A 23 -11.51 12.02 -12.16
C TYR A 23 -11.20 12.41 -10.71
N VAL A 24 -12.08 12.03 -9.78
CA VAL A 24 -11.77 12.08 -8.36
C VAL A 24 -10.71 11.00 -8.12
N LYS A 25 -9.48 11.42 -7.84
CA LYS A 25 -8.48 10.50 -7.29
C LYS A 25 -8.89 10.18 -5.86
N ALA A 26 -9.00 8.89 -5.58
CA ALA A 26 -9.14 8.37 -4.23
C ALA A 26 -7.86 8.75 -3.45
N ASP A 27 -8.02 9.54 -2.39
CA ASP A 27 -6.91 10.02 -1.55
C ASP A 27 -6.44 8.89 -0.61
N GLU A 28 -5.28 8.33 -0.88
CA GLU A 28 -4.71 7.24 -0.08
C GLU A 28 -4.37 7.74 1.33
N MET A 29 -4.90 7.06 2.35
CA MET A 29 -4.61 7.42 3.74
C MET A 29 -3.33 6.71 4.17
N GLU A 30 -2.25 7.47 4.30
CA GLU A 30 -0.97 7.00 4.85
C GLU A 30 -0.85 7.38 6.33
N GLN A 31 -0.50 6.42 7.18
CA GLN A 31 -0.31 6.63 8.61
C GLN A 31 0.91 5.85 9.13
N ILE A 32 1.79 6.54 9.87
CA ILE A 32 2.81 5.87 10.70
C ILE A 32 2.12 5.26 11.90
N VAL A 33 2.20 3.93 12.04
CA VAL A 33 1.49 3.18 13.08
C VAL A 33 2.41 2.65 14.18
N ASP A 34 3.71 2.53 13.92
CA ASP A 34 4.68 2.03 14.90
C ASP A 34 6.12 2.43 14.56
N VAL A 35 6.95 2.61 15.59
CA VAL A 35 8.40 2.85 15.47
C VAL A 35 9.14 2.04 16.53
N GLU A 36 9.96 1.09 16.09
CA GLU A 36 10.73 0.15 16.93
C GLU A 36 12.23 0.50 16.85
N TYR A 37 12.79 1.07 17.92
CA TYR A 37 14.22 1.40 18.00
C TYR A 37 15.06 0.20 18.44
N LEU A 38 16.23 0.03 17.83
CA LEU A 38 17.20 -1.02 18.16
C LEU A 38 18.41 -0.44 18.89
N GLU A 39 19.13 -1.29 19.62
CA GLU A 39 20.30 -0.91 20.43
C GLU A 39 21.45 -0.31 19.60
N ASP A 40 21.57 -0.69 18.33
CA ASP A 40 22.59 -0.18 17.39
C ASP A 40 22.24 1.22 16.82
N GLY A 41 21.16 1.83 17.31
CA GLY A 41 20.66 3.13 16.87
C GLY A 41 19.92 3.09 15.54
N THR A 42 19.73 1.92 14.92
CA THR A 42 18.81 1.74 13.80
C THR A 42 17.39 1.53 14.30
N TYR A 43 16.39 1.62 13.42
CA TYR A 43 15.00 1.41 13.81
C TYR A 43 14.16 0.90 12.64
N PHE A 44 13.03 0.27 12.99
CA PHE A 44 11.96 -0.03 12.06
C PHE A 44 10.84 1.01 12.20
N GLU A 45 10.36 1.53 11.08
CA GLU A 45 9.19 2.40 11.03
C GLU A 45 8.11 1.69 10.20
N THR A 46 6.93 1.50 10.80
CA THR A 46 5.80 0.83 10.16
C THR A 46 4.79 1.84 9.69
N ILE A 47 4.45 1.76 8.42
CA ILE A 47 3.47 2.63 7.74
C ILE A 47 2.31 1.74 7.26
N LEU A 48 1.09 2.19 7.52
CA LEU A 48 -0.13 1.61 6.98
C LEU A 48 -0.73 2.56 5.95
N GLU A 49 -0.99 2.04 4.76
CA GLU A 49 -1.63 2.78 3.67
C GLU A 49 -2.96 2.10 3.33
N GLU A 50 -4.06 2.84 3.35
CA GLU A 50 -5.35 2.36 2.90
C GLU A 50 -5.74 2.98 1.55
N ILE A 51 -6.11 2.13 0.59
CA ILE A 51 -6.71 2.59 -0.66
C ILE A 51 -8.20 2.87 -0.39
N PRO A 52 -8.71 4.07 -0.68
CA PRO A 52 -10.10 4.42 -0.38
C PRO A 52 -11.08 3.51 -1.12
N SER A 53 -12.16 3.21 -0.42
CA SER A 53 -13.27 2.43 -0.95
C SER A 53 -14.58 3.11 -0.55
N THR A 54 -15.62 2.95 -1.35
CA THR A 54 -16.95 3.46 -1.01
C THR A 54 -17.46 2.86 0.32
N ALA A 55 -18.25 3.62 1.07
CA ALA A 55 -18.78 3.21 2.39
C ALA A 55 -19.56 1.88 2.41
N ARG A 56 -20.07 1.42 1.26
CA ARG A 56 -20.77 0.12 1.08
C ARG A 56 -19.92 -0.95 0.38
N SER A 57 -18.61 -0.76 0.28
CA SER A 57 -17.72 -1.75 -0.33
C SER A 57 -17.69 -3.05 0.47
N THR A 58 -17.60 -4.18 -0.21
CA THR A 58 -17.31 -5.50 0.39
C THR A 58 -15.85 -5.91 0.16
N THR A 59 -15.05 -4.99 -0.39
CA THR A 59 -13.63 -5.18 -0.65
C THR A 59 -12.81 -4.04 -0.06
N LYS A 60 -11.61 -4.35 0.39
CA LYS A 60 -10.64 -3.37 0.92
C LYS A 60 -9.28 -3.70 0.35
N SER A 61 -8.48 -2.69 0.04
CA SER A 61 -7.09 -2.86 -0.38
C SER A 61 -6.22 -1.86 0.38
N GLY A 62 -4.96 -2.21 0.54
CA GLY A 62 -3.99 -1.36 1.22
C GLY A 62 -2.62 -2.00 1.22
N SER A 63 -1.68 -1.30 1.83
CA SER A 63 -0.31 -1.74 1.98
C SER A 63 0.12 -1.57 3.44
N LYS A 64 1.03 -2.44 3.89
CA LYS A 64 1.80 -2.20 5.11
C LYS A 64 3.27 -2.25 4.76
N THR A 65 3.97 -1.17 5.07
CA THR A 65 5.40 -1.01 4.81
C THR A 65 6.15 -1.03 6.13
N VAL A 66 7.26 -1.75 6.19
CA VAL A 66 8.25 -1.59 7.24
C VAL A 66 9.54 -1.07 6.62
N ASN A 67 9.93 0.13 7.05
CA ASN A 67 11.17 0.79 6.68
C ASN A 67 12.24 0.46 7.72
N TYR A 68 13.38 -0.07 7.29
CA TYR A 68 14.57 -0.16 8.13
C TYR A 68 15.45 1.06 7.90
N LYS A 69 15.61 1.90 8.93
CA LYS A 69 16.31 3.19 8.86
C LYS A 69 17.52 3.20 9.79
N ASN A 70 18.55 3.97 9.43
CA ASN A 70 19.65 4.25 10.35
C ASN A 70 19.27 5.36 11.36
N GLY A 71 20.12 5.58 12.36
CA GLY A 71 19.89 6.61 13.38
C GLY A 71 19.82 8.06 12.89
N LYS A 72 20.12 8.32 11.61
CA LYS A 72 19.93 9.63 10.95
C LYS A 72 18.63 9.70 10.13
N GLY A 73 17.77 8.69 10.22
CA GLY A 73 16.51 8.58 9.48
C GLY A 73 16.66 8.20 8.00
N LYS A 74 17.86 7.83 7.54
CA LYS A 74 18.05 7.39 6.16
C LYS A 74 17.51 5.97 5.98
N LEU A 75 16.63 5.81 4.99
CA LEU A 75 16.14 4.50 4.56
C LEU A 75 17.31 3.63 4.09
N LEU A 76 17.45 2.45 4.68
CA LEU A 76 18.43 1.45 4.28
C LEU A 76 17.81 0.46 3.30
N TRP A 77 16.68 -0.13 3.70
CA TRP A 77 15.82 -0.96 2.87
C TRP A 77 14.40 -1.01 3.47
N SER A 78 13.43 -1.45 2.68
CA SER A 78 12.05 -1.63 3.12
C SER A 78 11.45 -2.91 2.55
N VAL A 79 10.39 -3.37 3.21
CA VAL A 79 9.49 -4.39 2.71
C VAL A 79 8.06 -3.89 2.84
N THR A 80 7.29 -4.02 1.75
CA THR A 80 5.88 -3.66 1.70
C THR A 80 5.08 -4.87 1.28
N VAL A 81 4.07 -5.23 2.08
CA VAL A 81 3.05 -6.20 1.68
C VAL A 81 1.81 -5.45 1.20
N HIS A 82 1.35 -5.80 0.01
CA HIS A 82 0.11 -5.30 -0.57
C HIS A 82 -0.97 -6.35 -0.45
N GLY A 83 -2.11 -5.98 0.11
CA GLY A 83 -3.23 -6.88 0.35
C GLY A 83 -4.49 -6.43 -0.40
N LYS A 84 -5.25 -7.40 -0.91
CA LYS A 84 -6.66 -7.22 -1.30
C LYS A 84 -7.53 -8.17 -0.53
N PHE A 85 -8.58 -7.65 0.10
CA PHE A 85 -9.43 -8.38 1.02
C PHE A 85 -10.90 -8.28 0.62
N THR A 86 -11.67 -9.29 1.00
CA THR A 86 -13.13 -9.25 1.05
C THR A 86 -13.59 -9.27 2.50
N TYR A 87 -14.70 -8.59 2.80
CA TYR A 87 -15.29 -8.55 4.13
C TYR A 87 -16.80 -8.33 4.06
N ASN A 88 -17.53 -8.71 5.11
CA ASN A 88 -19.00 -8.60 5.15
C ASN A 88 -19.58 -8.20 6.52
N GLY A 89 -18.75 -7.67 7.42
CA GLY A 89 -19.13 -7.31 8.79
C GLY A 89 -19.06 -8.48 9.78
N LYS A 90 -19.01 -9.74 9.31
CA LYS A 90 -18.92 -10.94 10.16
C LYS A 90 -17.62 -11.71 9.97
N LYS A 91 -17.08 -11.71 8.75
CA LYS A 91 -15.82 -12.37 8.38
C LYS A 91 -15.06 -11.56 7.34
N SER A 92 -13.77 -11.86 7.21
CA SER A 92 -12.88 -11.30 6.20
C SER A 92 -11.97 -12.38 5.61
N SER A 93 -11.45 -12.11 4.41
CA SER A 93 -10.53 -13.02 3.72
C SER A 93 -9.56 -12.26 2.83
N CYS A 94 -8.29 -12.64 2.88
CA CYS A 94 -7.26 -12.16 1.97
C CYS A 94 -7.39 -12.87 0.61
N THR A 95 -7.69 -12.11 -0.43
CA THR A 95 -7.85 -12.62 -1.80
C THR A 95 -6.55 -12.54 -2.60
N LYS A 96 -5.74 -11.51 -2.34
CA LYS A 96 -4.43 -11.30 -2.99
C LYS A 96 -3.42 -10.77 -1.98
N ALA A 97 -2.20 -11.29 -2.05
CA ALA A 97 -1.04 -10.76 -1.36
C ALA A 97 0.13 -10.68 -2.34
N THR A 98 0.81 -9.54 -2.38
CA THR A 98 2.06 -9.35 -3.15
C THR A 98 3.06 -8.60 -2.28
N VAL A 99 4.35 -8.75 -2.57
CA VAL A 99 5.43 -8.08 -1.84
C VAL A 99 6.22 -7.19 -2.79
N SER A 100 6.64 -6.02 -2.32
CA SER A 100 7.64 -5.19 -2.95
C SER A 100 8.71 -4.81 -1.92
N THR A 101 9.90 -4.47 -2.41
CA THR A 101 11.03 -4.08 -1.56
C THR A 101 11.79 -2.93 -2.19
N THR A 102 12.34 -2.05 -1.36
CA THR A 102 13.24 -0.97 -1.81
C THR A 102 14.56 -1.11 -1.05
N CYS A 103 15.70 -0.79 -1.69
CA CYS A 103 17.01 -0.88 -1.04
C CYS A 103 17.95 0.20 -1.56
N PRO A 104 17.76 1.47 -1.17
CA PRO A 104 18.59 2.58 -1.63
C PRO A 104 19.99 2.61 -0.99
N SER A 105 20.23 1.85 0.10
CA SER A 105 21.56 1.77 0.68
C SER A 105 22.52 0.98 -0.21
N LYS A 106 23.75 1.51 -0.35
CA LYS A 106 24.85 0.84 -1.08
C LYS A 106 25.43 -0.36 -0.32
N THR A 107 25.28 -0.38 1.00
CA THR A 107 25.82 -1.43 1.88
C THR A 107 24.82 -2.54 2.16
N TRP A 108 23.58 -2.44 1.66
CA TRP A 108 22.56 -3.47 1.83
C TRP A 108 22.12 -4.02 0.47
N LYS A 109 21.71 -5.28 0.45
CA LYS A 109 21.11 -5.95 -0.71
C LYS A 109 19.94 -6.82 -0.27
N ILE A 110 18.83 -6.77 -1.00
CA ILE A 110 17.73 -7.72 -0.80
C ILE A 110 18.19 -9.08 -1.31
N ALA A 111 18.19 -10.09 -0.43
CA ALA A 111 18.56 -11.45 -0.76
C ALA A 111 17.36 -12.28 -1.22
N SER A 112 16.18 -12.04 -0.63
CA SER A 112 14.95 -12.72 -0.99
C SER A 112 13.73 -11.93 -0.52
N SER A 113 12.61 -12.11 -1.22
CA SER A 113 11.30 -11.64 -0.77
C SER A 113 10.22 -12.66 -1.15
N SER A 114 9.14 -12.70 -0.36
CA SER A 114 8.00 -13.57 -0.63
C SER A 114 6.71 -12.96 -0.08
N ALA A 115 5.59 -13.35 -0.67
CA ALA A 115 4.26 -13.01 -0.19
C ALA A 115 3.40 -14.27 -0.07
N LYS A 116 2.55 -14.32 0.95
CA LYS A 116 1.55 -15.36 1.11
C LYS A 116 0.26 -14.81 1.71
N LYS A 117 -0.80 -15.58 1.56
CA LYS A 117 -2.10 -15.32 2.16
C LYS A 117 -2.31 -16.29 3.31
N ASN A 118 -2.93 -15.83 4.39
CA ASN A 118 -3.33 -16.70 5.50
C ASN A 118 -4.64 -16.18 6.11
N GLY A 119 -5.77 -16.82 5.81
CA GLY A 119 -7.07 -16.35 6.31
C GLY A 119 -7.37 -14.91 5.87
N ALA A 120 -7.41 -13.99 6.84
CA ALA A 120 -7.62 -12.55 6.63
C ALA A 120 -6.33 -11.74 6.52
N ASP A 121 -5.17 -12.40 6.42
CA ASP A 121 -3.84 -11.78 6.42
C ASP A 121 -3.18 -11.84 5.05
N ALA A 122 -2.63 -10.70 4.63
CA ALA A 122 -1.58 -10.63 3.63
C ALA A 122 -0.23 -10.56 4.35
N ILE A 123 0.65 -11.53 4.11
CA ILE A 123 1.93 -11.64 4.80
C ILE A 123 3.05 -11.48 3.77
N GLY A 124 3.94 -10.52 3.98
CA GLY A 124 5.15 -10.31 3.18
C GLY A 124 6.39 -10.51 4.02
N THR A 125 7.40 -11.18 3.49
CA THR A 125 8.70 -11.36 4.16
C THR A 125 9.80 -10.93 3.22
N ALA A 126 10.79 -10.20 3.74
CA ALA A 126 12.04 -9.92 3.03
C ALA A 126 13.25 -10.19 3.92
N THR A 127 14.33 -10.63 3.29
CA THR A 127 15.64 -10.79 3.92
C THR A 127 16.64 -9.89 3.20
N ALA A 128 17.34 -9.05 3.94
CA ALA A 128 18.39 -8.18 3.42
C ALA A 128 19.74 -8.53 4.06
N LYS A 129 20.80 -8.51 3.26
CA LYS A 129 22.19 -8.75 3.69
C LYS A 129 22.99 -7.46 3.64
N GLN A 130 23.75 -7.19 4.70
CA GLN A 130 24.67 -6.08 4.78
C GLN A 130 26.08 -6.51 4.36
N TYR A 131 26.75 -5.64 3.63
CA TYR A 131 28.15 -5.75 3.24
C TYR A 131 28.91 -4.49 3.64
N VAL A 132 30.03 -4.67 4.35
CA VAL A 132 30.96 -3.60 4.74
C VAL A 132 32.25 -3.86 3.99
N ASP A 133 32.70 -2.88 3.20
CA ASP A 133 33.86 -3.01 2.31
C ASP A 133 33.82 -4.25 1.41
N GLY A 134 32.61 -4.60 0.95
CA GLY A 134 32.35 -5.77 0.10
C GLY A 134 32.25 -7.10 0.83
N VAL A 135 32.55 -7.15 2.13
CA VAL A 135 32.50 -8.36 2.95
C VAL A 135 31.14 -8.48 3.64
N PHE A 136 30.55 -9.68 3.64
CA PHE A 136 29.31 -9.94 4.36
C PHE A 136 29.48 -9.64 5.85
N SER A 137 28.58 -8.82 6.39
CA SER A 137 28.60 -8.41 7.79
C SER A 137 27.45 -9.05 8.58
N GLN A 138 26.21 -8.92 8.09
CA GLN A 138 25.04 -9.46 8.75
C GLN A 138 23.86 -9.66 7.80
N SER A 139 22.82 -10.34 8.29
CA SER A 139 21.55 -10.53 7.59
C SER A 139 20.40 -10.14 8.52
N LYS A 140 19.40 -9.42 8.00
CA LYS A 140 18.18 -9.09 8.72
C LYS A 140 16.96 -9.52 7.91
N THR A 141 16.04 -10.22 8.57
CA THR A 141 14.78 -10.66 7.98
C THR A 141 13.64 -9.97 8.71
N LYS A 142 12.67 -9.42 7.97
CA LYS A 142 11.45 -8.84 8.54
C LYS A 142 10.24 -9.44 7.83
N THR A 143 9.26 -9.84 8.63
CA THR A 143 7.94 -10.26 8.19
C THR A 143 6.94 -9.19 8.56
N VAL A 144 6.10 -8.82 7.61
CA VAL A 144 5.07 -7.79 7.72
C VAL A 144 3.73 -8.45 7.43
N THR A 145 2.76 -8.20 8.30
CA THR A 145 1.41 -8.74 8.17
C THR A 145 0.44 -7.58 8.08
N LEU A 146 -0.29 -7.50 6.97
CA LEU A 146 -1.44 -6.62 6.80
C LEU A 146 -2.69 -7.45 7.02
N HIS A 147 -3.42 -7.14 8.10
CA HIS A 147 -4.64 -7.82 8.48
C HIS A 147 -5.86 -7.00 8.03
N CYS A 148 -6.96 -7.69 7.70
CA CYS A 148 -8.26 -7.07 7.49
C CYS A 148 -9.29 -7.66 8.45
N SER A 149 -9.86 -6.83 9.31
CA SER A 149 -10.93 -7.24 10.22
C SER A 149 -12.23 -7.58 9.49
N ALA A 150 -13.14 -8.28 10.16
CA ALA A 150 -14.48 -8.56 9.65
C ALA A 150 -15.27 -7.29 9.25
N SER A 151 -15.00 -6.16 9.92
CA SER A 151 -15.58 -4.84 9.61
C SER A 151 -14.87 -4.07 8.49
N GLY A 152 -13.82 -4.62 7.87
CA GLY A 152 -13.09 -3.98 6.79
C GLY A 152 -12.05 -2.94 7.21
N LYS A 153 -11.68 -2.91 8.50
CA LYS A 153 -10.55 -2.10 8.99
C LYS A 153 -9.24 -2.83 8.74
N LEU A 154 -8.24 -2.14 8.20
CA LEU A 154 -6.89 -2.69 8.04
C LEU A 154 -6.04 -2.41 9.28
N SER A 155 -5.12 -3.32 9.58
CA SER A 155 -4.17 -3.18 10.69
C SER A 155 -2.87 -3.90 10.46
#